data_AF-A0A0C9ZQJ2-F1
#
_entry.id   AF-A0A0C9ZQJ2-F1
#
_cell.length_a   1.000
_cell.length_b   1.000
_cell.length_c   1.000
_cell.angle_alpha   90.00
_cell.angle_beta   90.00
_cell.angle_gamma   90.00
#
_symmetry.space_group_name_H-M   'P 1'
#
loop_
_entity.id
_entity.type
_entity.pdbx_description
1 polymer ?
#
loop_
_entity_poly.entity_id
_entity_poly.type
_entity_poly.pdbx_seq_one_letter_code
_entity_poly.pdbx_strand_id
1 'polypeptide(L)'
;MDYLVIEGYRSAAEEFSSEAGVIPPVDFESIESRMVIREALQRGDVEEAITRVNDLNPEILDTNPALYFRLQQQRLIELIRQSRIAEALQFAQDELAPRGEESPEFLAELERTMALLAFDSTSSPPPAITDLLSPAQRMKTAGEVNAAILESFSQG
;
A
#
# COMPACT_ATOMS: atom_id res chain seq x y z
N MET A 1 -5.12 22.18 10.37
CA MET A 1 -6.00 21.01 10.52
C MET A 1 -5.63 19.92 9.52
N ASP A 2 -5.58 20.24 8.22
CA ASP A 2 -5.32 19.25 7.14
C ASP A 2 -4.07 18.41 7.36
N TYR A 3 -2.95 19.03 7.78
CA TYR A 3 -1.73 18.28 8.09
C TYR A 3 -1.93 17.24 9.20
N LEU A 4 -2.65 17.58 10.27
CA LEU A 4 -2.90 16.66 11.40
C LEU A 4 -3.77 15.48 10.96
N VAL A 5 -4.73 15.74 10.07
CA VAL A 5 -5.60 14.72 9.49
C VAL A 5 -4.83 13.82 8.53
N ILE A 6 -3.98 14.39 7.67
CA ILE A 6 -3.21 13.65 6.66
C ILE A 6 -2.17 12.74 7.34
N GLU A 7 -1.44 13.27 8.33
CA GLU A 7 -0.40 12.52 9.05
C GLU A 7 -0.96 11.54 10.09
N GLY A 8 -2.24 11.66 10.42
CA GLY A 8 -2.95 10.75 11.32
C GLY A 8 -2.88 11.11 12.80
N TYR A 9 -2.57 12.36 13.14
CA TYR A 9 -2.50 12.85 14.51
C TYR A 9 -3.91 13.09 15.09
N ARG A 10 -4.63 12.01 15.42
CA ARG A 10 -6.02 12.06 15.90
C ARG A 10 -6.20 13.00 17.10
N SER A 11 -5.46 12.78 18.20
CA SER A 11 -5.62 13.58 19.42
C SER A 11 -5.35 15.07 19.18
N ALA A 12 -4.31 15.39 18.40
CA ALA A 12 -4.02 16.77 18.04
C ALA A 12 -5.10 17.38 17.14
N ALA A 13 -5.68 16.59 16.22
CA ALA A 13 -6.79 17.05 15.38
C ALA A 13 -8.07 17.30 16.19
N GLU A 14 -8.35 16.45 17.20
CA GLU A 14 -9.50 16.57 18.10
C GLU A 14 -9.39 17.80 19.01
N GLU A 15 -8.24 17.99 19.66
CA GLU A 15 -7.95 19.18 20.46
C GLU A 15 -8.02 20.45 19.60
N PHE A 16 -7.39 20.45 18.41
CA PHE A 16 -7.43 21.58 17.49
C PHE A 16 -8.87 21.90 17.04
N SER A 17 -9.69 20.88 16.76
CA SER A 17 -11.10 21.06 16.40
C SER A 17 -11.89 21.71 17.53
N SER A 18 -11.71 21.23 18.76
CA SER A 18 -12.38 21.75 19.95
C SER A 18 -11.95 23.17 20.30
N GLU A 19 -10.66 23.50 20.18
CA GLU A 19 -10.12 24.81 20.54
C GLU A 19 -10.37 25.87 19.46
N ALA A 20 -10.17 25.51 18.19
CA ALA A 20 -10.32 26.44 17.08
C ALA A 20 -11.78 26.54 16.58
N GLY A 21 -12.68 25.68 17.06
CA GLY A 21 -14.07 25.61 16.59
C GLY A 21 -14.18 25.19 15.12
N VAL A 22 -13.19 24.45 14.60
CA VAL A 22 -13.14 24.03 13.19
C VAL A 22 -13.66 22.60 13.07
N ILE A 23 -14.59 22.37 12.15
CA ILE A 23 -15.12 21.03 11.86
C ILE A 23 -14.06 20.26 11.06
N PRO A 24 -13.68 19.05 11.48
CA PRO A 24 -12.72 18.25 10.74
C PRO A 24 -13.30 17.86 9.37
N PRO A 25 -12.47 17.84 8.31
CA PRO A 25 -12.92 17.45 6.98
C PRO A 25 -13.27 15.96 6.88
N VAL A 26 -12.84 15.14 7.85
CA VAL A 26 -13.11 13.70 7.92
C VAL A 26 -13.40 13.30 9.36
N ASP A 27 -14.09 12.18 9.56
CA ASP A 27 -14.36 11.65 10.89
C ASP A 27 -13.06 11.20 11.60
N PHE A 28 -12.96 11.40 12.92
CA PHE A 28 -11.81 10.99 13.73
C PHE A 28 -11.59 9.47 13.70
N GLU A 29 -12.66 8.67 13.58
CA GLU A 29 -12.58 7.21 13.44
C GLU A 29 -11.91 6.81 12.11
N SER A 30 -12.11 7.61 11.05
CA SER A 30 -11.43 7.41 9.76
C SER A 30 -9.92 7.70 9.85
N ILE A 31 -9.51 8.61 10.74
CA ILE A 31 -8.08 8.90 10.98
C ILE A 31 -7.40 7.69 11.61
N GLU A 32 -8.04 7.09 12.62
CA GLU A 32 -7.53 5.89 13.31
C GLU A 32 -7.47 4.69 12.37
N SER A 33 -8.52 4.47 11.57
CA SER A 33 -8.55 3.41 10.56
C SER A 33 -7.41 3.53 9.55
N ARG A 34 -7.13 4.75 9.05
CA ARG A 34 -5.99 5.00 8.13
C ARG A 34 -4.64 4.74 8.79
N MET A 35 -4.49 5.03 10.07
CA MET A 35 -3.25 4.72 10.80
C MET A 35 -3.01 3.22 10.91
N VAL A 36 -4.05 2.44 11.24
CA VAL A 36 -3.94 0.98 11.32
C VAL A 36 -3.54 0.38 9.96
N ILE A 37 -4.16 0.85 8.87
CA ILE A 37 -3.82 0.42 7.50
C ILE A 37 -2.34 0.76 7.18
N ARG A 38 -1.91 1.99 7.50
CA ARG A 38 -0.53 2.44 7.28
C ARG A 38 0.47 1.59 8.06
N GLU A 39 0.18 1.28 9.32
CA GLU A 39 1.03 0.45 10.17
C GLU A 39 1.11 -1.00 9.67
N ALA A 40 0.00 -1.58 9.21
CA ALA A 40 -0.01 -2.91 8.60
C ALA A 40 0.93 -2.96 7.38
N LEU A 41 0.84 -1.99 6.47
CA LEU A 41 1.72 -1.89 5.29
C LEU A 41 3.19 -1.69 5.67
N GLN A 42 3.49 -0.87 6.68
CA GLN A 42 4.86 -0.66 7.15
C GLN A 42 5.47 -1.93 7.77
N ARG A 43 4.66 -2.72 8.48
CA ARG A 43 5.06 -4.04 8.99
C ARG A 43 5.25 -5.08 7.88
N GLY A 44 4.66 -4.86 6.71
CA GLY A 44 4.64 -5.81 5.59
C GLY A 44 3.43 -6.76 5.65
N ASP A 45 2.43 -6.46 6.47
CA ASP A 45 1.18 -7.20 6.54
C ASP A 45 0.18 -6.63 5.52
N VAL A 46 0.41 -6.96 4.24
CA VAL A 46 -0.37 -6.40 3.12
C VAL A 46 -1.77 -6.99 3.07
N GLU A 47 -1.96 -8.24 3.50
CA GLU A 47 -3.28 -8.89 3.54
C GLU A 47 -4.20 -8.23 4.58
N GLU A 48 -3.66 -7.93 5.77
CA GLU A 48 -4.39 -7.14 6.76
C GLU A 48 -4.77 -5.77 6.17
N ALA A 49 -3.82 -5.08 5.53
CA ALA A 49 -4.09 -3.78 4.94
C ALA A 49 -5.19 -3.82 3.87
N ILE A 50 -5.19 -4.79 2.95
CA ILE A 50 -6.23 -4.95 1.93
C ILE A 50 -7.60 -5.19 2.58
N THR A 51 -7.66 -6.07 3.57
CA THR A 51 -8.91 -6.38 4.29
C THR A 51 -9.48 -5.11 4.92
N ARG A 52 -8.64 -4.35 5.63
CA ARG A 52 -9.03 -3.10 6.30
C ARG A 52 -9.46 -2.01 5.31
N VAL A 53 -8.81 -1.91 4.15
CA VAL A 53 -9.21 -0.96 3.11
C VAL A 53 -10.61 -1.32 2.58
N ASN A 54 -10.86 -2.60 2.30
CA ASN A 54 -12.18 -3.05 1.85
C ASN A 54 -13.27 -2.89 2.92
N ASP A 55 -12.96 -3.14 4.19
CA ASP A 55 -13.88 -2.91 5.31
C ASP A 55 -14.22 -1.42 5.46
N LEU A 56 -13.25 -0.54 5.18
CA LEU A 56 -13.43 0.90 5.24
C LEU A 56 -14.27 1.43 4.06
N ASN A 57 -13.90 1.03 2.84
CA ASN A 57 -14.64 1.30 1.63
C ASN A 57 -14.20 0.34 0.50
N PRO A 58 -15.06 -0.62 0.09
CA PRO A 58 -14.71 -1.59 -0.95
C PRO A 58 -14.50 -0.94 -2.33
N GLU A 59 -15.13 0.22 -2.58
CA GLU A 59 -15.02 0.91 -3.88
C GLU A 59 -13.60 1.44 -4.15
N ILE A 60 -12.78 1.64 -3.10
CA ILE A 60 -11.40 2.18 -3.25
C ILE A 60 -10.56 1.27 -4.14
N LEU A 61 -10.62 -0.05 -3.92
CA LEU A 61 -9.84 -1.01 -4.69
C LEU A 61 -10.51 -1.35 -6.03
N ASP A 62 -11.83 -1.36 -6.08
CA ASP A 62 -12.60 -1.64 -7.30
C ASP A 62 -12.45 -0.54 -8.36
N THR A 63 -12.39 0.73 -7.93
CA THR A 63 -12.28 1.90 -8.82
C THR A 63 -10.83 2.28 -9.15
N ASN A 64 -9.84 1.69 -8.46
CA ASN A 64 -8.43 1.98 -8.66
C ASN A 64 -7.59 0.70 -8.91
N PRO A 65 -7.63 0.15 -10.15
CA PRO A 65 -6.86 -1.05 -10.51
C PRO A 65 -5.34 -0.88 -10.32
N ALA A 66 -4.83 0.34 -10.47
CA ALA A 66 -3.41 0.63 -10.26
C ALA A 66 -3.02 0.48 -8.79
N LEU A 67 -3.81 1.01 -7.86
CA LEU A 67 -3.58 0.84 -6.42
C LEU A 67 -3.68 -0.63 -6.02
N TYR A 68 -4.68 -1.35 -6.53
CA TYR A 68 -4.81 -2.78 -6.31
C TYR A 68 -3.56 -3.53 -6.79
N PHE A 69 -3.10 -3.24 -8.01
CA PHE A 69 -1.86 -3.84 -8.53
C PHE A 69 -0.65 -3.55 -7.63
N ARG A 70 -0.49 -2.30 -7.16
CA ARG A 70 0.62 -1.91 -6.27
C ARG A 70 0.58 -2.64 -4.92
N LEU A 71 -0.60 -2.85 -4.36
CA LEU A 71 -0.77 -3.67 -3.14
C LEU A 71 -0.38 -5.13 -3.39
N GLN A 72 -0.86 -5.73 -4.48
CA GLN A 72 -0.50 -7.10 -4.83
C GLN A 72 1.01 -7.24 -5.14
N GLN A 73 1.61 -6.26 -5.80
CA GLN A 73 3.06 -6.18 -6.01
C GLN A 73 3.81 -6.14 -4.67
N GLN A 74 3.35 -5.33 -3.70
CA GLN A 74 3.93 -5.31 -2.36
C GLN A 74 3.81 -6.67 -1.67
N ARG A 75 2.65 -7.34 -1.78
CA ARG A 75 2.46 -8.69 -1.23
C ARG A 75 3.43 -9.69 -1.84
N LEU A 76 3.67 -9.63 -3.15
CA LEU A 76 4.68 -10.46 -3.82
C LEU A 76 6.08 -10.19 -3.25
N ILE A 77 6.46 -8.92 -3.07
CA ILE A 77 7.74 -8.52 -2.47
C ILE A 77 7.90 -9.13 -1.06
N GLU A 78 6.83 -9.13 -0.24
CA GLU A 78 6.87 -9.70 1.10
C GLU A 78 7.01 -11.23 1.08
N LEU A 79 6.35 -11.93 0.13
CA LEU A 79 6.55 -13.37 -0.04
C LEU A 79 8.00 -13.70 -0.42
N ILE A 80 8.59 -12.94 -1.34
CA ILE A 80 10.00 -13.08 -1.73
C ILE A 80 10.92 -12.83 -0.53
N ARG A 81 10.65 -11.77 0.25
CA ARG A 81 11.42 -11.41 1.45
C ARG A 81 11.37 -12.50 2.53
N GLN A 82 10.25 -13.20 2.65
CA GLN A 82 10.07 -14.34 3.56
C GLN A 82 10.67 -15.64 3.02
N SER A 83 11.35 -15.61 1.86
CA SER A 83 11.87 -16.79 1.16
C SER A 83 10.80 -17.83 0.78
N ARG A 84 9.54 -17.41 0.66
CA ARG A 84 8.41 -18.25 0.24
C ARG A 84 8.29 -18.27 -1.28
N ILE A 85 9.35 -18.73 -1.95
CA ILE A 85 9.53 -18.56 -3.40
C ILE A 85 8.44 -19.29 -4.20
N ALA A 86 8.09 -20.52 -3.82
CA ALA A 86 7.05 -21.28 -4.52
C ALA A 86 5.69 -20.57 -4.49
N GLU A 87 5.34 -19.98 -3.33
CA GLU A 87 4.10 -19.24 -3.15
C GLU A 87 4.14 -17.90 -3.89
N ALA A 88 5.28 -17.21 -3.88
CA ALA A 88 5.50 -16.00 -4.67
C ALA A 88 5.30 -16.26 -6.18
N LEU A 89 5.87 -17.35 -6.71
CA LEU A 89 5.73 -17.73 -8.11
C LEU A 89 4.29 -18.07 -8.49
N GLN A 90 3.59 -18.82 -7.64
CA GLN A 90 2.19 -19.17 -7.87
C GLN A 90 1.32 -17.91 -7.85
N PHE A 91 1.50 -17.07 -6.84
CA PHE A 91 0.78 -15.81 -6.70
C PHE A 91 1.02 -14.87 -7.89
N ALA A 92 2.27 -14.74 -8.35
CA ALA A 92 2.59 -13.92 -9.51
C ALA A 92 1.88 -14.41 -10.78
N GLN A 93 1.77 -15.73 -10.98
CA GLN A 93 1.08 -16.32 -12.12
C GLN A 93 -0.44 -16.13 -12.05
N ASP A 94 -1.04 -16.37 -10.88
CA ASP A 94 -2.50 -16.35 -10.74
C ASP A 94 -3.06 -14.92 -10.71
N GLU A 95 -2.36 -13.99 -10.05
CA GLU A 95 -2.90 -12.66 -9.76
C GLU A 95 -2.27 -11.54 -10.58
N LEU A 96 -0.94 -11.55 -10.77
CA LEU A 96 -0.23 -10.42 -11.37
C LEU A 96 -0.03 -10.57 -12.88
N ALA A 97 0.19 -11.79 -13.38
CA ALA A 97 0.44 -12.04 -14.79
C ALA A 97 -0.73 -11.62 -15.70
N PRO A 98 -2.01 -11.95 -15.40
CA PRO A 98 -3.13 -11.50 -16.24
C PRO A 98 -3.21 -9.97 -16.35
N ARG A 99 -2.90 -9.26 -15.26
CA ARG A 99 -2.90 -7.79 -15.21
C ARG A 99 -1.70 -7.19 -15.96
N GLY A 100 -0.58 -7.90 -15.99
CA GLY A 100 0.59 -7.53 -16.81
C GLY A 100 0.33 -7.66 -18.31
N GLU A 101 -0.45 -8.68 -18.73
CA GLU A 101 -0.84 -8.83 -20.14
C GLU A 101 -1.71 -7.67 -20.64
N GLU A 102 -2.55 -7.12 -19.76
CA GLU A 102 -3.44 -6.00 -20.08
C GLU A 102 -2.74 -4.62 -20.06
N SER A 103 -1.62 -4.49 -19.34
CA SER A 103 -0.92 -3.23 -19.13
C SER A 103 0.60 -3.38 -19.21
N PRO A 104 1.26 -2.78 -20.23
CA PRO A 104 2.71 -2.80 -20.35
C PRO A 104 3.45 -2.21 -19.13
N GLU A 105 2.86 -1.22 -18.45
CA GLU A 105 3.43 -0.66 -17.23
C GLU A 105 3.41 -1.67 -16.07
N PHE A 106 2.32 -2.42 -15.92
CA PHE A 106 2.22 -3.46 -14.89
C PHE A 106 3.15 -4.63 -15.18
N LEU A 107 3.31 -4.99 -16.46
CA LEU A 107 4.28 -6.01 -16.86
C LEU A 107 5.71 -5.60 -16.49
N ALA A 108 6.12 -4.37 -16.80
CA ALA A 108 7.46 -3.88 -16.47
C ALA A 108 7.73 -3.88 -14.95
N GLU A 109 6.73 -3.52 -14.15
CA GLU A 109 6.80 -3.56 -12.68
C GLU A 109 6.84 -4.99 -12.13
N LEU A 110 6.09 -5.92 -12.72
CA LEU A 110 6.13 -7.34 -12.39
C LEU A 110 7.50 -7.94 -12.71
N GLU A 111 8.03 -7.71 -13.92
CA GLU A 111 9.36 -8.18 -14.33
C GLU A 111 10.45 -7.68 -13.38
N ARG A 112 10.41 -6.39 -13.02
CA ARG A 112 11.33 -5.79 -12.04
C ARG A 112 11.23 -6.47 -10.67
N THR A 113 10.03 -6.84 -10.25
CA THR A 113 9.80 -7.54 -8.97
C THR A 113 10.31 -8.96 -9.03
N MET A 114 10.06 -9.67 -10.14
CA MET A 114 10.52 -11.04 -10.35
C MET A 114 12.04 -11.13 -10.49
N ALA A 115 12.69 -10.05 -10.94
CA ALA A 115 14.15 -9.97 -10.95
C ALA A 115 14.76 -10.14 -9.55
N LEU A 116 14.04 -9.85 -8.46
CA LEU A 116 14.48 -10.17 -7.09
C LEU A 116 14.81 -11.65 -6.88
N LEU A 117 14.15 -12.55 -7.62
CA LEU A 117 14.40 -13.98 -7.57
C LEU A 117 15.66 -14.41 -8.30
N ALA A 118 16.16 -13.58 -9.23
CA ALA A 118 17.35 -13.87 -10.03
C ALA A 118 18.66 -13.45 -9.32
N PHE A 119 18.57 -12.62 -8.27
CA PHE A 119 19.71 -12.20 -7.47
C PHE A 119 19.73 -12.99 -6.16
N ASP A 120 20.49 -14.09 -6.14
CA ASP A 120 20.77 -14.85 -4.93
C ASP A 120 21.58 -14.04 -3.92
N SER A 121 21.70 -14.54 -2.68
CA SER A 121 22.45 -13.92 -1.57
C SER A 121 23.94 -13.62 -1.87
N THR A 122 24.46 -14.14 -2.99
CA THR A 122 25.85 -14.00 -3.43
C THR A 122 26.05 -12.90 -4.48
N SER A 123 24.98 -12.33 -5.02
CA SER A 123 25.02 -11.26 -6.02
C SER A 123 24.35 -10.01 -5.48
N SER A 124 25.06 -8.88 -5.48
CA SER A 124 24.44 -7.60 -5.12
C SER A 124 23.43 -7.22 -6.22
N PRO A 125 22.12 -7.10 -5.93
CA PRO A 125 21.19 -6.62 -6.91
C PRO A 125 21.53 -5.17 -7.29
N PRO A 126 21.21 -4.73 -8.53
CA PRO A 126 21.20 -3.33 -8.89
C PRO A 126 20.38 -2.50 -7.88
N PRO A 127 20.72 -1.23 -7.63
CA PRO A 127 19.99 -0.37 -6.69
C PRO A 127 18.48 -0.35 -6.95
N ALA A 128 18.08 -0.28 -8.23
CA ALA A 128 16.68 -0.32 -8.64
C ALA A 128 15.91 -1.57 -8.18
N ILE A 129 16.59 -2.68 -7.92
CA ILE A 129 15.97 -3.93 -7.44
C ILE A 129 16.04 -3.98 -5.91
N THR A 130 17.18 -3.60 -5.32
CA THR A 130 17.35 -3.53 -3.86
C THR A 130 16.38 -2.53 -3.22
N ASP A 131 16.04 -1.44 -3.90
CA ASP A 131 15.08 -0.43 -3.42
C ASP A 131 13.69 -1.02 -3.17
N LEU A 132 13.28 -2.07 -3.90
CA LEU A 132 12.01 -2.78 -3.69
C LEU A 132 11.97 -3.48 -2.32
N LEU A 133 13.12 -3.90 -1.79
CA LEU A 133 13.23 -4.51 -0.48
C LEU A 133 13.33 -3.47 0.65
N SER A 134 13.52 -2.19 0.31
CA SER A 134 13.68 -1.14 1.31
C SER A 134 12.39 -0.86 2.09
N PRO A 135 12.48 -0.34 3.32
CA PRO A 135 11.32 0.20 4.03
C PRO A 135 10.64 1.35 3.27
N ALA A 136 11.38 2.10 2.45
CA ALA A 136 10.84 3.20 1.66
C ALA A 136 9.79 2.74 0.65
N GLN A 137 9.93 1.53 0.10
CA GLN A 137 8.94 0.96 -0.79
C GLN A 137 7.60 0.72 -0.08
N ARG A 138 7.62 0.16 1.15
CA ARG A 138 6.40 0.01 1.97
C ARG A 138 5.77 1.35 2.31
N MET A 139 6.60 2.35 2.66
CA MET A 139 6.12 3.71 2.97
C MET A 139 5.44 4.35 1.76
N LYS A 140 5.99 4.14 0.55
CA LYS A 140 5.39 4.62 -0.70
C LYS A 140 4.01 4.01 -0.91
N THR A 141 3.88 2.68 -0.86
CA THR A 141 2.59 2.00 -1.00
C THR A 141 1.60 2.46 0.06
N ALA A 142 2.04 2.64 1.31
CA ALA A 142 1.18 3.16 2.38
C ALA A 142 0.72 4.61 2.13
N GLY A 143 1.57 5.44 1.54
CA GLY A 143 1.21 6.79 1.11
C GLY A 143 0.16 6.81 0.01
N GLU A 144 0.31 5.94 -1.01
CA GLU A 144 -0.66 5.79 -2.10
C GLU A 144 -2.03 5.34 -1.60
N VAL A 145 -2.06 4.35 -0.68
CA VAL A 145 -3.31 3.89 -0.04
C VAL A 145 -3.94 5.00 0.79
N ASN A 146 -3.17 5.73 1.60
CA ASN A 146 -3.69 6.84 2.40
C ASN A 146 -4.28 7.95 1.53
N ALA A 147 -3.63 8.28 0.42
CA ALA A 147 -4.15 9.26 -0.55
C ALA A 147 -5.48 8.81 -1.16
N ALA A 148 -5.57 7.55 -1.61
CA ALA A 148 -6.80 7.00 -2.19
C ALA A 148 -7.97 6.98 -1.18
N ILE A 149 -7.69 6.65 0.09
CA ILE A 149 -8.71 6.71 1.14
C ILE A 149 -9.20 8.14 1.35
N LEU A 150 -8.29 9.13 1.42
CA LEU A 150 -8.66 10.53 1.58
C LEU A 150 -9.49 11.05 0.40
N GLU A 151 -9.11 10.69 -0.83
CA GLU A 151 -9.86 11.03 -2.04
C GLU A 151 -11.28 10.45 -2.01
N SER A 152 -11.44 9.21 -1.54
CA SER A 152 -12.77 8.59 -1.41
C SER A 152 -13.70 9.34 -0.45
N PHE A 153 -13.15 9.95 0.61
CA PHE A 153 -13.94 10.76 1.55
C PHE A 153 -14.26 12.16 1.03
N SER A 154 -13.48 12.68 0.08
CA SER A 154 -13.75 13.99 -0.54
C SER A 154 -14.81 13.96 -1.64
N GLN A 155 -15.14 12.77 -2.16
CA GLN A 155 -16.11 12.57 -3.24
C GLN A 155 -17.51 12.18 -2.71
N GLY A 156 -17.70 12.17 -1.39
CA GLY A 156 -18.96 11.83 -0.69
C GLY A 156 -19.76 13.04 -0.22
#